data_AF-A0A0R0IE36-F1
#
_entry.id   AF-A0A0R0IE36-F1
#
_cell.length_a   1.000
_cell.length_b   1.000
_cell.length_c   1.000
_cell.angle_alpha   90.00
_cell.angle_beta   90.00
_cell.angle_gamma   90.00
#
_symmetry.space_group_name_H-M   'P 1'
#
loop_
_entity.id
_entity.type
_entity.pdbx_description
1 polymer ?
#
loop_
_entity_poly.entity_id
_entity_poly.type
_entity_poly.pdbx_seq_one_letter_code
_entity_poly.pdbx_strand_id
1 'polypeptide(L)' 'MRMRIAMGIAYCLEYMHELKPPIAHRNLQSSFIYLTEDYAAKISDLSLWNDMCDTKNGSATIQFLE' A
#
# COMPACT_ATOMS: atom_id res chain seq x y z
N MET A 1 21.14 5.38 -12.00
CA MET A 1 19.67 5.41 -12.10
C MET A 1 18.99 4.42 -11.16
N ARG A 2 19.26 3.10 -11.26
CA ARG A 2 18.61 2.07 -10.42
C ARG A 2 18.72 2.30 -8.90
N MET A 3 19.87 2.78 -8.42
CA MET A 3 20.07 3.07 -6.99
C MET A 3 19.12 4.16 -6.46
N ARG A 4 18.84 5.21 -7.26
CA ARG A 4 17.90 6.28 -6.87
C ARG A 4 16.50 5.75 -6.68
N ILE A 5 16.05 4.88 -7.61
CA ILE A 5 14.75 4.22 -7.55
C ILE A 5 14.66 3.33 -6.31
N ALA A 6 15.68 2.49 -6.07
CA ALA A 6 15.73 1.61 -4.90
C ALA A 6 15.70 2.38 -3.57
N MET A 7 16.46 3.47 -3.46
CA MET A 7 16.43 4.34 -2.27
C MET A 7 15.05 4.96 -2.06
N GLY A 8 14.41 5.49 -3.12
CA GLY A 8 13.06 6.06 -3.03
C GLY A 8 12.01 5.03 -2.57
N ILE A 9 12.10 3.79 -3.06
CA ILE A 9 11.24 2.67 -2.62
C ILE A 9 11.50 2.35 -1.15
N ALA A 10 12.76 2.25 -0.73
CA ALA A 10 13.11 1.95 0.66
C ALA A 10 12.56 2.99 1.63
N TYR A 11 12.69 4.29 1.32
CA TYR A 11 12.10 5.37 2.12
C TYR A 11 10.57 5.27 2.20
N CYS A 12 9.91 4.96 1.08
CA CYS A 12 8.46 4.78 1.08
C CYS A 12 8.02 3.61 1.97
N LEU A 13 8.74 2.48 1.93
CA LEU A 13 8.44 1.30 2.74
C LEU A 13 8.72 1.54 4.23
N GLU A 14 9.82 2.23 4.55
CA GLU A 14 10.15 2.66 5.91
C GLU A 14 9.03 3.54 6.48
N TYR A 15 8.58 4.54 5.70
CA TYR A 15 7.47 5.40 6.09
C TYR A 15 6.18 4.60 6.35
N MET A 16 5.85 3.62 5.49
CA MET A 16 4.67 2.76 5.69
C MET A 16 4.76 1.92 6.96
N HIS A 17 5.95 1.44 7.33
CA HIS A 17 6.18 0.69 8.56
C HIS A 17 6.13 1.57 9.82
N GLU A 18 6.48 2.86 9.73
CA GLU A 18 6.39 3.81 10.85
C GLU A 18 4.97 4.31 11.13
N LEU A 19 4.03 4.10 10.20
CA LEU A 19 2.62 4.43 10.42
C LEU A 19 2.04 3.66 11.62
N LYS A 20 1.01 4.25 12.24
CA LYS A 20 0.27 3.65 13.36
C LYS A 20 -1.21 3.58 12.96
N PRO A 21 -1.74 2.41 12.55
CA PRO A 21 -1.10 1.09 12.51
C PRO A 21 -0.05 0.94 11.38
N PRO A 22 0.95 0.05 11.54
CA PRO A 22 1.95 -0.19 10.51
C PRO A 22 1.30 -0.84 9.31
N ILE A 23 1.60 -0.33 8.12
CA ILE A 23 1.08 -0.85 6.87
C ILE A 23 2.19 -1.66 6.19
N ALA A 24 2.04 -2.99 6.18
CA ALA A 24 2.95 -3.87 5.47
C ALA A 24 2.50 -4.03 4.01
N HIS A 25 3.31 -3.54 3.06
CA HIS A 25 3.07 -3.77 1.63
C HIS A 25 3.35 -5.25 1.30
N ARG A 26 2.32 -6.08 1.20
CA ARG A 26 2.49 -7.55 1.04
C ARG A 26 2.99 -7.96 -0.35
N ASN A 27 2.79 -7.13 -1.37
CA ASN A 27 3.11 -7.50 -2.75
C ASN A 27 3.79 -6.37 -3.55
N LEU A 28 5.09 -6.13 -3.30
CA LEU A 28 5.84 -5.14 -4.07
C LEU A 28 6.21 -5.71 -5.46
N GLN A 29 5.47 -5.30 -6.49
CA GLN A 29 5.79 -5.64 -7.89
C GLN A 29 6.26 -4.41 -8.65
N SER A 30 7.12 -4.62 -9.66
CA SER A 30 7.58 -3.54 -10.53
C SER A 30 6.46 -2.84 -11.29
N SER A 31 5.31 -3.51 -11.51
CA SER A 31 4.11 -2.94 -12.12
C SER A 31 3.44 -1.86 -11.28
N PHE A 32 3.71 -1.84 -9.97
CA PHE A 32 3.16 -0.88 -9.01
C PHE A 32 4.10 0.29 -8.74
N ILE A 33 5.31 0.28 -9.32
CA ILE A 33 6.31 1.32 -9.13
C ILE A 33 6.29 2.24 -10.36
N TYR A 34 5.79 3.44 -10.16
CA TYR A 34 5.77 4.51 -11.17
C TYR A 34 6.97 5.42 -10.99
N LEU A 35 7.46 5.96 -12.10
CA LEU A 35 8.55 6.92 -12.09
C LEU A 35 8.01 8.28 -12.52
N THR A 36 8.47 9.32 -11.85
CA THR A 36 8.31 10.71 -12.31
C THR A 36 9.41 11.07 -13.31
N GLU A 37 9.27 12.22 -13.98
CA GLU A 37 10.24 12.75 -14.95
C GLU A 37 11.66 12.90 -14.36
N ASP A 38 11.78 13.13 -13.05
CA ASP A 38 13.06 13.24 -12.32
C ASP A 38 13.61 11.88 -11.83
N TYR A 39 12.99 10.77 -12.25
CA TYR A 39 13.31 9.40 -11.83
C TYR A 39 13.09 9.15 -10.32
N ALA A 40 12.13 9.83 -9.70
CA ALA A 40 11.68 9.48 -8.35
C ALA A 40 10.65 8.35 -8.41
N ALA A 41 10.78 7.39 -7.51
CA ALA A 41 9.89 6.24 -7.43
C ALA A 41 8.64 6.58 -6.61
N LYS A 42 7.46 6.22 -7.14
CA LYS A 42 6.17 6.30 -6.46
C LYS A 42 5.54 4.92 -6.44
N ILE A 43 5.17 4.44 -5.26
CA ILE A 43 4.53 3.14 -5.06
C ILE A 43 3.02 3.33 -5.07
N SER A 44 2.32 2.60 -5.93
CA SER A 44 0.86 2.53 -5.97
C SER A 44 0.41 1.17 -5.46
N ASP A 45 -0.05 1.09 -4.21
CA ASP A 45 -0.51 -0.17 -3.64
C ASP A 45 -2.02 -0.35 -3.85
N LEU A 46 -2.41 -1.19 -4.81
CA LEU A 46 -3.80 -1.57 -5.01
C LEU A 46 -4.30 -2.56 -3.93
N SER A 47 -3.40 -3.25 -3.24
CA SER A 47 -3.75 -4.30 -2.27
C SER A 47 -4.27 -3.73 -0.95
N LEU A 48 -3.82 -2.53 -0.55
CA LEU A 48 -4.35 -1.81 0.62
C LEU A 48 -5.81 -1.42 0.44
N TRP A 49 -6.21 -1.11 -0.79
CA TRP A 49 -7.61 -0.78 -1.09
C TRP A 49 -8.52 -1.98 -0.87
N ASN A 50 -8.04 -3.20 -1.12
CA ASN A 50 -8.83 -4.40 -0.88
C ASN A 50 -9.01 -4.68 0.61
N ASP A 51 -7.96 -4.56 1.42
CA ASP A 51 -8.04 -4.78 2.88
C ASP A 51 -8.93 -3.72 3.58
N MET A 52 -8.86 -2.46 3.11
CA MET A 52 -9.74 -1.38 3.58
C MET A 52 -11.18 -1.53 3.09
N CYS A 53 -11.45 -2.22 1.98
CA CYS A 53 -12.80 -2.49 1.49
C CYS A 53 -13.41 -3.71 2.19
N ASP A 54 -12.62 -4.77 2.39
CA ASP A 54 -13.05 -5.99 3.08
C ASP A 54 -13.38 -5.71 4.55
N THR A 55 -12.67 -4.78 5.20
CA THR A 55 -12.99 -4.37 6.58
C THR A 55 -14.31 -3.59 6.69
N LYS A 56 -14.83 -3.01 5.59
CA LYS A 56 -16.09 -2.24 5.60
C LYS A 56 -17.33 -3.12 5.37
N ASN A 57 -17.18 -4.33 4.84
CA ASN A 57 -18.30 -5.22 4.52
C ASN A 57 -18.60 -6.29 5.58
N GLY A 58 -17.88 -6.32 6.71
CA GLY A 58 -18.07 -7.30 7.79
C GLY A 58 -18.96 -6.85 8.97
N SER A 59 -19.46 -5.61 8.98
CA SER A 59 -20.15 -5.03 10.15
C SER A 59 -21.57 -4.50 9.88
N ALA A 60 -22.23 -4.97 8.81
CA ALA A 60 -23.56 -4.50 8.39
C ALA A 60 -24.65 -5.61 8.32
N THR A 61 -24.56 -6.66 9.14
CA THR A 61 -25.68 -7.60 9.31
C THR A 61 -25.88 -7.99 10.78
N ILE A 62 -26.18 -7.00 11.60
CA ILE A 62 -27.21 -7.17 12.63
C ILE A 62 -28.52 -6.88 11.90
N GLN A 63 -29.31 -7.90 11.52
CA GLN A 63 -30.76 -7.87 11.20
C GLN A 63 -31.17 -9.13 10.41
N PHE A 64 -31.03 -10.33 11.00
CA PHE A 64 -31.98 -11.42 10.71
C PHE A 64 -32.23 -12.14 12.04
N LEU A 65 -33.36 -11.78 12.63
CA LEU A 65 -33.96 -12.31 13.83
C LEU A 65 -34.23 -13.82 13.66
N GLU A 66 -33.86 -14.61 14.68
CA GLU A 66 -34.79 -15.59 15.25
C GLU A 66 -35.76 -14.82 16.15
#